data_AF-A0A6P7GDT8-F1
#
_entry.id   AF-A0A6P7GDT8-F1
#
_cell.length_a   1.000
_cell.length_b   1.000
_cell.length_c   1.000
_cell.angle_alpha   90.00
_cell.angle_beta   90.00
_cell.angle_gamma   90.00
#
_symmetry.space_group_name_H-M   'P 1'
#
loop_
_entity.id
_entity.type
_entity.pdbx_description
1 polymer ?
#
loop_
_entity_poly.entity_id
_entity_poly.type
_entity_poly.pdbx_seq_one_letter_code
_entity_poly.pdbx_strand_id
1 'polypeptide(L)'
;MFERTVEQLKQPKLCGLDLVSLNVQRGRDHGLPGYTKWRKLCGLKTPKDFNDLEDYVDPNALHNMEAIYNDVDDIDLYTGALSEKPLKGSILGPTITCLLLDQFFRLKHGDRFWYEVPKKPQAFTSEQLDEIRKTTLATIICDNADNLKTVQEKVMERVGPNNKYIDCSDVNRPNFELWKETLQHVEMGTDEIKILVKN
;
A
#
# COMPACT_ATOMS: atom_id res chain seq x y z
N MET A 1 9.63 -18.13 -17.39
CA MET A 1 8.93 -18.99 -16.41
C MET A 1 7.43 -18.71 -16.30
N PHE A 2 6.83 -17.78 -17.08
CA PHE A 2 5.36 -17.77 -17.29
C PHE A 2 5.01 -17.18 -18.68
N GLU A 3 5.60 -17.70 -19.75
CA GLU A 3 5.03 -17.51 -21.08
C GLU A 3 4.20 -18.75 -21.39
N ARG A 4 2.88 -18.58 -21.48
CA ARG A 4 1.97 -19.65 -21.88
C ARG A 4 1.87 -19.66 -23.40
N THR A 5 1.93 -20.84 -24.00
CA THR A 5 1.70 -20.98 -25.45
C THR A 5 0.24 -20.69 -25.79
N VAL A 6 -0.04 -20.33 -27.04
CA VAL A 6 -1.40 -20.05 -27.53
C VAL A 6 -2.35 -21.24 -27.31
N GLU A 7 -1.84 -22.48 -27.32
CA GLU A 7 -2.58 -23.69 -26.97
C GLU A 7 -2.93 -23.80 -25.48
N GLN A 8 -2.06 -23.33 -24.57
CA GLN A 8 -2.34 -23.31 -23.13
C GLN A 8 -3.40 -22.25 -22.75
N LEU A 9 -3.62 -21.24 -23.60
CA LEU A 9 -4.70 -20.26 -23.43
C LEU A 9 -6.07 -20.81 -23.87
N LYS A 10 -6.10 -21.88 -24.67
CA LYS A 10 -7.33 -22.55 -25.14
C LYS A 10 -7.87 -23.59 -24.16
N GLN A 11 -7.08 -24.00 -23.16
CA GLN A 11 -7.57 -24.89 -22.11
C GLN A 11 -8.53 -24.13 -21.19
N PRO A 12 -9.65 -24.73 -20.76
CA PRO A 12 -10.52 -24.11 -19.77
C PRO A 12 -9.68 -23.79 -18.54
N LYS A 13 -9.74 -22.54 -18.07
CA LYS A 13 -9.08 -22.15 -16.82
C LYS A 13 -9.59 -23.11 -15.74
N LEU A 14 -8.68 -23.78 -15.04
CA LEU A 14 -9.02 -24.43 -13.77
C LEU A 14 -9.52 -23.33 -12.83
N CYS A 15 -10.84 -23.23 -12.70
CA CYS A 15 -11.53 -22.39 -11.73
C CYS A 15 -11.67 -23.18 -10.42
N GLY A 16 -11.56 -22.51 -9.27
CA GLY A 16 -11.73 -23.16 -7.95
C GLY A 16 -10.45 -23.34 -7.12
N LEU A 17 -9.41 -22.53 -7.36
CA LEU A 17 -8.26 -22.47 -6.45
C LEU A 17 -8.63 -21.74 -5.16
N ASP A 18 -8.09 -22.21 -4.04
CA ASP A 18 -8.22 -21.58 -2.73
C ASP A 18 -7.07 -20.59 -2.49
N LEU A 19 -7.39 -19.30 -2.47
CA LEU A 19 -6.42 -18.22 -2.27
C LEU A 19 -5.73 -18.29 -0.90
N VAL A 20 -6.44 -18.70 0.16
CA VAL A 20 -5.88 -18.77 1.52
C VAL A 20 -4.87 -19.90 1.60
N SER A 21 -5.24 -21.08 1.09
CA SER A 21 -4.33 -22.23 1.00
C SER A 21 -3.09 -21.91 0.15
N LEU A 22 -3.26 -21.16 -0.94
CA LEU A 22 -2.15 -20.70 -1.77
C LEU A 22 -1.22 -19.73 -1.03
N ASN A 23 -1.75 -18.82 -0.21
CA ASN A 23 -0.94 -17.87 0.55
C ASN A 23 -0.09 -18.58 1.61
N VAL A 24 -0.67 -19.57 2.31
CA VAL A 24 0.07 -20.43 3.24
C VAL A 24 1.19 -21.16 2.49
N GLN A 25 0.86 -21.83 1.37
CA GLN A 25 1.86 -22.56 0.59
C GLN A 25 2.95 -21.64 0.02
N ARG A 26 2.60 -20.40 -0.37
CA ARG A 26 3.55 -19.39 -0.85
C ARG A 26 4.52 -18.96 0.25
N GLY A 27 4.04 -18.80 1.48
CA GLY A 27 4.89 -18.48 2.62
C GLY A 27 5.94 -19.55 2.86
N ARG A 28 5.55 -20.83 2.78
CA ARG A 28 6.44 -21.99 2.91
C ARG A 28 7.45 -22.06 1.75
N ASP A 29 6.99 -21.87 0.51
CA ASP A 29 7.83 -21.82 -0.69
C ASP A 29 8.90 -20.73 -0.61
N HIS A 30 8.54 -19.56 -0.07
CA HIS A 30 9.46 -18.44 0.16
C HIS A 30 10.36 -18.63 1.40
N GLY A 31 10.22 -19.74 2.14
CA GLY A 31 11.01 -20.02 3.34
C GLY A 31 10.77 -19.03 4.47
N LEU A 32 9.55 -18.48 4.57
CA LEU A 32 9.22 -17.55 5.66
C LEU A 32 9.31 -18.26 7.01
N PRO A 33 9.97 -17.64 8.02
CA PRO A 33 9.92 -18.14 9.39
C PRO A 33 8.48 -18.18 9.92
N GLY A 34 8.25 -19.07 10.89
CA GLY A 34 6.99 -19.16 11.61
C GLY A 34 6.61 -17.86 12.33
N TYR A 35 5.32 -17.72 12.60
CA TYR A 35 4.67 -16.54 13.19
C TYR A 35 5.37 -16.03 14.46
N THR A 36 5.81 -16.91 15.34
CA THR A 36 6.46 -16.55 16.61
C THR A 36 7.78 -15.80 16.42
N LYS A 37 8.54 -16.12 15.35
CA LYS A 37 9.80 -15.43 15.01
C LYS A 37 9.54 -13.99 14.59
N TRP A 38 8.44 -13.75 13.88
CA TRP A 38 8.02 -12.40 13.49
C TRP A 38 7.49 -11.59 14.66
N ARG A 39 6.73 -12.21 15.58
CA ARG A 39 6.36 -11.57 16.85
C ARG A 39 7.60 -11.11 17.61
N LYS A 40 8.61 -11.98 17.72
CA LYS A 40 9.89 -11.66 18.37
C LYS A 40 10.61 -10.52 17.66
N LEU A 41 10.69 -10.54 16.32
CA LEU A 41 11.29 -9.46 15.53
C LEU A 41 10.63 -8.11 15.83
N CYS A 42 9.30 -8.11 15.97
CA CYS A 42 8.50 -6.94 16.30
C CYS A 42 8.52 -6.54 17.79
N GLY A 43 9.34 -7.20 18.63
CA GLY A 43 9.41 -6.91 20.07
C GLY A 43 8.15 -7.29 20.84
N LEU A 44 7.28 -8.13 20.27
CA LEU A 44 6.06 -8.62 20.91
C LEU A 44 6.36 -9.85 21.78
N LYS A 45 5.45 -10.15 22.73
CA LYS A 45 5.53 -11.39 23.53
C LYS A 45 5.60 -12.59 22.59
N THR A 46 6.65 -13.39 22.73
CA THR A 46 6.83 -14.64 21.97
C THR A 46 6.12 -15.76 22.72
N PRO A 47 5.04 -16.33 22.17
CA PRO A 47 4.32 -17.43 22.80
C PRO A 47 5.21 -18.68 22.85
N LYS A 48 5.13 -19.46 23.93
CA LYS A 48 5.83 -20.74 24.08
C LYS A 48 4.93 -21.94 23.84
N ASP A 49 3.63 -21.75 24.00
CA ASP A 49 2.58 -22.71 23.74
C ASP A 49 1.33 -21.98 23.21
N PHE A 50 0.27 -22.72 22.91
CA PHE A 50 -0.97 -22.14 22.40
C PHE A 50 -1.72 -21.29 23.45
N ASN A 51 -1.61 -21.60 24.75
CA ASN A 51 -2.28 -20.83 25.81
C ASN A 51 -1.75 -19.39 25.88
N ASP A 52 -0.46 -19.18 25.57
CA ASP A 52 0.13 -17.85 25.46
C ASP A 52 -0.52 -16.95 24.39
N LEU A 53 -1.35 -17.50 23.50
CA LEU A 53 -2.04 -16.76 22.42
C LEU A 53 -3.47 -16.30 22.77
N GLU A 54 -4.08 -16.80 23.85
CA GLU A 54 -5.49 -16.54 24.20
C GLU A 54 -5.86 -15.04 24.24
N ASP A 55 -4.95 -14.23 24.78
CA ASP A 55 -5.15 -12.78 24.91
C ASP A 55 -5.03 -12.06 23.56
N TYR A 56 -4.29 -12.60 22.61
CA TYR A 56 -3.89 -11.92 21.38
C TYR A 56 -4.66 -12.36 20.15
N VAL A 57 -5.20 -13.58 20.12
CA VAL A 57 -5.78 -14.22 18.94
C VAL A 57 -7.28 -14.45 19.14
N ASP A 58 -8.06 -14.44 18.05
CA ASP A 58 -9.47 -14.83 18.09
C ASP A 58 -9.64 -16.25 18.67
N PRO A 59 -10.54 -16.49 19.64
CA PRO A 59 -10.67 -17.80 20.29
C PRO A 59 -10.99 -18.96 19.33
N ASN A 60 -11.81 -18.73 18.30
CA ASN A 60 -12.13 -19.78 17.33
C ASN A 60 -10.94 -20.07 16.43
N ALA A 61 -10.20 -19.03 16.03
CA ALA A 61 -8.97 -19.20 15.28
C ALA A 61 -7.91 -19.97 16.08
N LEU A 62 -7.75 -19.65 17.37
CA LEU A 62 -6.82 -20.37 18.26
C LEU A 62 -7.18 -21.85 18.37
N HIS A 63 -8.45 -22.17 18.61
CA HIS A 63 -8.92 -23.56 18.65
C HIS A 63 -8.60 -24.32 17.35
N ASN A 64 -8.79 -23.70 16.19
CA ASN A 64 -8.47 -24.31 14.91
C ASN A 64 -6.96 -24.46 14.70
N MET A 65 -6.14 -23.53 15.21
CA MET A 65 -4.68 -23.64 15.14
C MET A 65 -4.18 -24.81 15.97
N GLU A 66 -4.67 -24.98 17.19
CA GLU A 66 -4.34 -26.12 18.06
C GLU A 66 -4.69 -27.47 17.43
N ALA A 67 -5.75 -27.52 16.62
CA ALA A 67 -6.16 -28.73 15.92
C ALA A 67 -5.28 -29.08 14.70
N ILE A 68 -4.55 -28.10 14.14
CA ILE A 68 -3.84 -28.23 12.85
C ILE A 68 -2.32 -28.24 13.04
N TYR A 69 -1.78 -27.40 13.93
CA TYR A 69 -0.35 -27.25 14.17
C TYR A 69 0.07 -28.04 15.42
N ASN A 70 1.24 -28.70 15.35
CA ASN A 70 1.76 -29.47 16.47
C ASN A 70 2.40 -28.58 17.55
N ASP A 71 3.06 -27.50 17.12
CA ASP A 71 3.74 -26.54 17.99
C ASP A 71 3.38 -25.10 17.59
N VAL A 72 3.44 -24.16 18.54
CA VAL A 72 3.16 -22.75 18.28
C VAL A 72 4.17 -22.12 17.30
N ASP A 73 5.41 -22.62 17.28
CA ASP A 73 6.45 -22.18 16.35
C ASP A 73 6.19 -22.64 14.90
N ASP A 74 5.30 -23.62 14.67
CA ASP A 74 4.93 -24.13 13.34
C ASP A 74 3.87 -23.27 12.64
N ILE A 75 3.21 -22.35 13.35
CA ILE A 75 2.14 -21.52 12.80
C ILE A 75 2.71 -20.65 11.65
N ASP A 76 2.16 -20.81 10.44
CA ASP A 76 2.51 -19.98 9.30
C ASP A 76 2.21 -18.49 9.59
N LEU A 77 3.11 -17.58 9.19
CA LEU A 77 2.96 -16.15 9.46
C LEU A 77 1.59 -15.60 9.02
N TYR A 78 1.14 -15.97 7.82
CA TYR A 78 -0.13 -15.50 7.27
C TYR A 78 -1.31 -15.90 8.16
N THR A 79 -1.32 -17.14 8.64
CA THR A 79 -2.36 -17.67 9.54
C THR A 79 -2.30 -16.98 10.90
N GLY A 80 -1.15 -16.98 11.56
CA GLY A 80 -1.00 -16.40 12.91
C GLY A 80 -1.32 -14.91 12.94
N ALA A 81 -0.75 -14.14 12.02
CA ALA A 81 -0.83 -12.69 12.06
C ALA A 81 -2.21 -12.14 11.66
N LEU A 82 -2.97 -12.83 10.80
CA LEU A 82 -4.36 -12.45 10.48
C LEU A 82 -5.36 -12.82 11.57
N SER A 83 -5.04 -13.78 12.42
CA SER A 83 -5.91 -14.18 13.53
C SER A 83 -5.73 -13.32 14.79
N GLU A 84 -4.74 -12.42 14.81
CA GLU A 84 -4.58 -11.46 15.89
C GLU A 84 -5.77 -10.51 16.00
N LYS A 85 -6.17 -10.21 17.24
CA LYS A 85 -7.17 -9.19 17.55
C LYS A 85 -6.68 -7.83 17.02
N PRO A 86 -7.52 -7.07 16.29
CA PRO A 86 -7.12 -5.77 15.76
C PRO A 86 -6.75 -4.76 16.83
N LEU A 87 -5.80 -3.88 16.52
CA LEU A 87 -5.51 -2.70 17.34
C LEU A 87 -6.70 -1.74 17.35
N LYS A 88 -6.83 -0.92 18.41
CA LYS A 88 -7.90 0.07 18.52
C LYS A 88 -7.86 1.04 17.32
N GLY A 89 -8.96 1.09 16.56
CA GLY A 89 -9.07 1.93 15.37
C GLY A 89 -8.42 1.36 14.11
N SER A 90 -7.95 0.11 14.16
CA SER A 90 -7.34 -0.61 13.03
C SER A 90 -8.16 -1.86 12.69
N ILE A 91 -7.98 -2.37 11.47
CA ILE A 91 -8.42 -3.71 11.07
C ILE A 91 -7.32 -4.76 11.22
N LEU A 92 -6.10 -4.33 11.61
CA LEU A 92 -4.90 -5.15 11.68
C LEU A 92 -4.47 -5.40 13.12
N GLY A 93 -3.98 -6.60 13.38
CA GLY A 93 -3.32 -6.97 14.62
C GLY A 93 -1.89 -6.39 14.76
N PRO A 94 -1.27 -6.48 15.95
CA PRO A 94 0.06 -5.95 16.24
C PRO A 94 1.17 -6.39 15.27
N THR A 95 1.24 -7.67 14.91
CA THR A 95 2.33 -8.23 14.08
C THR A 95 2.27 -7.69 12.66
N ILE A 96 1.12 -7.81 11.98
CA ILE A 96 0.97 -7.24 10.62
C ILE A 96 1.20 -5.73 10.65
N THR A 97 0.69 -5.03 11.67
CA THR A 97 0.92 -3.59 11.82
C THR A 97 2.41 -3.26 11.86
N CYS A 98 3.19 -3.95 12.69
CA CYS A 98 4.65 -3.76 12.77
C CYS A 98 5.33 -3.97 11.40
N LEU A 99 5.03 -5.09 10.73
CA LEU A 99 5.66 -5.44 9.45
C LEU A 99 5.32 -4.44 8.34
N LEU A 100 4.05 -4.03 8.25
CA LEU A 100 3.62 -3.02 7.29
C LEU A 100 4.24 -1.66 7.60
N LEU A 101 4.28 -1.24 8.86
CA LEU A 101 4.89 0.05 9.24
C LEU A 101 6.37 0.10 8.90
N ASP A 102 7.15 -0.95 9.20
CA ASP A 102 8.57 -1.00 8.82
C ASP A 102 8.74 -0.92 7.29
N GLN A 103 7.93 -1.66 6.54
CA GLN A 103 7.98 -1.64 5.07
C GLN A 103 7.59 -0.28 4.49
N PHE A 104 6.48 0.32 4.93
CA PHE A 104 6.04 1.64 4.47
C PHE A 104 7.02 2.74 4.87
N PHE A 105 7.61 2.66 6.06
CA PHE A 105 8.64 3.59 6.51
C PHE A 105 9.86 3.54 5.58
N ARG A 106 10.37 2.34 5.28
CA ARG A 106 11.51 2.16 4.37
C ARG A 106 11.20 2.64 2.96
N LEU A 107 10.00 2.38 2.44
CA LEU A 107 9.58 2.89 1.13
C LEU A 107 9.56 4.41 1.10
N LYS A 108 8.93 5.05 2.10
CA LYS A 108 8.87 6.52 2.20
C LYS A 108 10.26 7.16 2.33
N HIS A 109 11.07 6.68 3.26
CA HIS A 109 12.36 7.30 3.57
C HIS A 109 13.50 6.89 2.63
N GLY A 110 13.39 5.73 1.99
CA GLY A 110 14.35 5.22 1.02
C GLY A 110 14.12 5.74 -0.40
N ASP A 111 12.96 6.33 -0.68
CA ASP A 111 12.65 6.88 -1.99
C ASP A 111 13.19 8.31 -2.13
N ARG A 112 14.19 8.47 -3.00
CA ARG A 112 14.74 9.78 -3.37
C ARG A 112 13.70 10.71 -4.00
N PHE A 113 12.67 10.14 -4.62
CA PHE A 113 11.58 10.86 -5.29
C PHE A 113 10.30 10.90 -4.44
N TRP A 114 10.37 10.56 -3.15
CA TRP A 114 9.23 10.77 -2.26
C TRP A 114 8.80 12.24 -2.35
N TYR A 115 7.53 12.48 -2.67
CA TYR A 115 7.06 13.79 -3.13
C TYR A 115 7.29 14.92 -2.12
N GLU A 116 7.36 14.64 -0.82
CA GLU A 116 7.60 15.64 0.22
C GLU A 116 9.09 15.97 0.45
N VAL A 117 10.02 15.33 -0.27
CA VAL A 117 11.47 15.56 -0.09
C VAL A 117 11.85 16.90 -0.70
N PRO A 118 12.37 17.87 0.09
CA PRO A 118 12.69 19.21 -0.40
C PRO A 118 14.08 19.31 -1.05
N LYS A 119 14.57 18.21 -1.66
CA LYS A 119 15.90 18.16 -2.29
C LYS A 119 15.80 18.24 -3.82
N LYS A 120 16.52 19.20 -4.40
CA LYS A 120 16.65 19.34 -5.85
C LYS A 120 17.35 18.11 -6.48
N PRO A 121 17.09 17.81 -7.76
CA PRO A 121 16.26 18.57 -8.69
C PRO A 121 14.75 18.26 -8.67
N GLN A 122 14.25 17.33 -7.84
CA GLN A 122 12.84 16.87 -7.89
C GLN A 122 11.92 17.42 -6.80
N ALA A 123 12.39 18.32 -5.95
CA ALA A 123 11.56 18.96 -4.93
C ALA A 123 10.41 19.76 -5.56
N PHE A 124 9.18 19.48 -5.12
CA PHE A 124 8.07 20.41 -5.31
C PHE A 124 8.28 21.66 -4.44
N THR A 125 7.76 22.79 -4.92
CA THR A 125 7.65 24.01 -4.09
C THR A 125 6.64 23.79 -2.96
N SER A 126 6.70 24.61 -1.91
CA SER A 126 5.76 24.51 -0.80
C SER A 126 4.31 24.70 -1.26
N GLU A 127 4.09 25.61 -2.20
CA GLU A 127 2.79 25.91 -2.78
C GLU A 127 2.27 24.73 -3.62
N GLN A 128 3.14 24.09 -4.41
CA GLN A 128 2.79 22.87 -5.15
C GLN A 128 2.45 21.71 -4.20
N LEU A 129 3.17 21.56 -3.08
CA LEU A 129 2.85 20.53 -2.08
C LEU A 129 1.49 20.75 -1.43
N ASP A 130 1.13 22.01 -1.16
CA ASP A 130 -0.17 22.34 -0.59
C ASP A 130 -1.32 22.03 -1.57
N GLU A 131 -1.11 22.21 -2.88
CA GLU A 131 -2.07 21.77 -3.89
C GLU A 131 -2.14 20.23 -4.01
N ILE A 132 -1.00 19.53 -4.01
CA ILE A 132 -0.97 18.05 -4.03
C ILE A 132 -1.77 17.48 -2.85
N ARG A 133 -1.65 18.07 -1.65
CA ARG A 133 -2.35 17.62 -0.42
C ARG A 133 -3.86 17.77 -0.47
N LYS A 134 -4.41 18.58 -1.38
CA LYS A 134 -5.86 18.66 -1.61
C LYS A 134 -6.42 17.45 -2.36
N THR A 135 -5.56 16.64 -2.97
CA THR A 135 -5.97 15.45 -3.72
C THR A 135 -6.62 14.43 -2.81
N THR A 136 -7.83 13.98 -3.15
CA THR A 136 -8.52 12.88 -2.47
C THR A 136 -8.86 11.78 -3.48
N LEU A 137 -9.07 10.54 -3.00
CA LEU A 137 -9.55 9.45 -3.87
C LEU A 137 -10.94 9.77 -4.44
N ALA A 138 -11.77 10.51 -3.71
CA ALA A 138 -13.07 10.98 -4.20
C ALA A 138 -12.92 11.90 -5.41
N THR A 139 -11.99 12.87 -5.34
CA THR A 139 -11.66 13.77 -6.46
C THR A 139 -11.19 12.96 -7.67
N ILE A 140 -10.27 12.01 -7.48
CA ILE A 140 -9.76 11.16 -8.57
C ILE A 140 -10.90 10.38 -9.24
N ILE A 141 -11.82 9.80 -8.46
CA ILE A 141 -12.95 9.06 -9.01
C ILE A 141 -13.90 9.99 -9.78
N CYS A 142 -14.28 11.15 -9.22
CA CYS A 142 -15.16 12.10 -9.90
C CYS A 142 -14.58 12.61 -11.23
N ASP A 143 -13.28 12.87 -11.29
CA ASP A 143 -12.64 13.40 -12.49
C ASP A 143 -12.41 12.34 -13.59
N ASN A 144 -12.58 11.04 -13.28
CA ASN A 144 -12.26 9.94 -14.21
C ASN A 144 -13.39 8.91 -14.39
N ALA A 145 -14.56 9.10 -13.79
CA ALA A 145 -15.71 8.20 -13.93
C ALA A 145 -16.82 8.85 -14.76
N ASP A 146 -17.26 8.15 -15.81
CA ASP A 146 -18.39 8.61 -16.62
C ASP A 146 -19.71 8.53 -15.84
N ASN A 147 -20.53 9.58 -15.96
CA ASN A 147 -21.87 9.67 -15.38
C ASN A 147 -21.96 9.57 -13.85
N LEU A 148 -20.84 9.70 -13.13
CA LEU A 148 -20.85 9.80 -11.67
C LEU A 148 -21.17 11.23 -11.23
N LYS A 149 -22.32 11.42 -10.59
CA LYS A 149 -22.75 12.75 -10.10
C LYS A 149 -22.39 13.00 -8.65
N THR A 150 -22.34 11.95 -7.83
CA THR A 150 -22.10 12.06 -6.40
C THR A 150 -21.06 11.06 -5.94
N VAL A 151 -20.32 11.42 -4.90
CA VAL A 151 -19.25 10.60 -4.32
C VAL A 151 -19.25 10.73 -2.80
N GLN A 152 -18.73 9.73 -2.12
CA GLN A 152 -18.44 9.79 -0.70
C GLN A 152 -17.06 10.42 -0.49
N GLU A 153 -16.98 11.49 0.30
CA GLU A 153 -15.75 12.28 0.46
C GLU A 153 -14.58 11.43 0.97
N LYS A 154 -14.79 10.63 2.03
CA LYS A 154 -13.78 9.71 2.56
C LYS A 154 -14.08 8.28 2.09
N VAL A 155 -13.63 7.95 0.88
CA VAL A 155 -13.92 6.69 0.17
C VAL A 155 -13.56 5.42 0.97
N MET A 156 -12.53 5.48 1.82
CA MET A 156 -12.06 4.32 2.59
C MET A 156 -12.75 4.16 3.96
N GLU A 157 -13.63 5.09 4.32
CA GLU A 157 -14.44 5.01 5.54
C GLU A 157 -15.87 4.53 5.20
N ARG A 158 -16.61 4.04 6.21
CA ARG A 158 -18.02 3.66 6.00
C ARG A 158 -18.89 4.90 5.79
N VAL A 159 -19.95 4.74 4.99
CA VAL A 159 -21.00 5.76 4.86
C VAL A 159 -21.64 5.99 6.22
N GLY A 160 -21.82 7.26 6.57
CA GLY A 160 -22.42 7.62 7.86
C GLY A 160 -22.71 9.11 8.00
N PRO A 161 -23.20 9.57 9.16
CA PRO A 161 -23.54 10.97 9.40
C PRO A 161 -22.39 11.94 9.12
N ASN A 162 -21.15 11.49 9.34
CA ASN A 162 -19.91 12.27 9.18
C ASN A 162 -19.18 12.00 7.85
N ASN A 163 -19.79 11.25 6.93
CA ASN A 163 -19.20 10.86 5.65
C ASN A 163 -20.31 10.52 4.65
N LYS A 164 -21.04 11.56 4.26
CA LYS A 164 -22.19 11.47 3.34
C LYS A 164 -21.72 11.60 1.89
N TYR A 165 -22.62 11.28 0.97
CA TYR A 165 -22.43 11.61 -0.43
C TYR A 165 -22.55 13.13 -0.63
N ILE A 166 -21.65 13.66 -1.46
CA ILE A 166 -21.64 15.04 -1.95
C ILE A 166 -21.66 15.04 -3.47
N ASP A 167 -21.99 16.17 -4.10
CA ASP A 167 -21.92 16.31 -5.55
C ASP A 167 -20.45 16.33 -5.99
N CYS A 168 -20.14 15.73 -7.15
CA CYS A 168 -18.79 15.77 -7.72
C CYS A 168 -18.33 17.18 -8.08
N SER A 169 -19.24 18.14 -8.23
CA SER A 169 -18.90 19.56 -8.37
C SER A 169 -18.39 20.19 -7.08
N ASP A 170 -18.76 19.65 -5.91
CA ASP A 170 -18.38 20.18 -4.60
C ASP A 170 -17.03 19.65 -4.08
N VAL A 171 -16.42 18.66 -4.75
CA VAL A 171 -15.12 18.12 -4.32
C VAL A 171 -14.00 19.14 -4.52
N ASN A 172 -13.11 19.25 -3.53
CA ASN A 172 -11.93 20.10 -3.63
C ASN A 172 -10.93 19.53 -4.66
N ARG A 173 -10.30 20.42 -5.44
CA ARG A 173 -9.36 20.05 -6.51
C ARG A 173 -8.03 20.80 -6.35
N PRO A 174 -6.89 20.15 -6.65
CA PRO A 174 -5.62 20.83 -6.79
C PRO A 174 -5.66 21.89 -7.89
N ASN A 175 -5.07 23.05 -7.64
CA ASN A 175 -4.83 24.07 -8.67
C ASN A 175 -3.50 23.80 -9.39
N PHE A 176 -3.58 23.39 -10.66
CA PHE A 176 -2.40 23.06 -11.46
C PHE A 176 -1.68 24.26 -12.09
N GLU A 177 -2.17 25.50 -11.92
CA GLU A 177 -1.48 26.70 -12.43
C GLU A 177 -0.07 26.87 -11.83
N LEU A 178 0.19 26.30 -10.65
CA LEU A 178 1.52 26.33 -10.01
C LEU A 178 2.58 25.48 -10.74
N TRP A 179 2.20 24.66 -11.71
CA TRP A 179 3.11 23.89 -12.57
C TRP A 179 3.34 24.56 -13.93
N LYS A 180 2.73 25.73 -14.17
CA LYS A 180 2.91 26.45 -15.41
C LYS A 180 4.35 26.95 -15.54
N GLU A 181 5.07 26.37 -16.49
CA GLU A 181 6.40 26.85 -16.84
C GLU A 181 6.29 28.05 -17.78
N THR A 182 7.10 29.08 -17.52
CA THR A 182 7.29 30.15 -18.50
C THR A 182 8.29 29.62 -19.51
N LEU A 183 7.82 29.19 -20.68
CA LEU A 183 8.69 28.87 -21.80
C LEU A 183 9.48 30.13 -22.14
N GLN A 184 10.75 30.19 -21.74
CA GLN A 184 11.65 31.21 -22.28
C GLN A 184 11.73 30.95 -23.78
N HIS A 185 11.36 31.94 -24.58
CA HIS A 185 11.69 31.92 -26.00
C HIS A 185 13.21 31.81 -26.12
N VAL A 186 13.68 30.67 -26.60
CA VAL A 186 15.04 30.56 -27.12
C VAL A 186 15.01 31.28 -28.46
N GLU A 187 15.38 32.55 -28.48
CA GLU A 187 15.76 33.21 -29.72
C GLU A 187 17.01 32.49 -30.23
N MET A 188 16.85 31.66 -31.26
CA MET A 188 17.99 31.21 -32.04
C MET A 188 18.53 32.45 -32.76
N GLY A 189 19.58 33.05 -32.21
CA GLY A 189 20.27 34.15 -32.86
C GLY A 189 20.68 33.74 -34.28
N THR A 190 20.44 34.61 -35.25
CA THR A 190 20.84 34.44 -36.66
C THR A 190 22.34 34.53 -36.88
N ASP A 191 23.12 34.72 -35.82
CA ASP A 191 24.55 34.99 -35.89
C ASP A 191 25.34 33.69 -35.65
N GLU A 192 26.26 33.40 -36.58
CA GLU A 192 27.15 32.24 -36.60
C GLU A 192 27.68 31.85 -35.20
N ILE A 193 27.53 30.58 -34.86
CA ILE A 193 28.08 29.98 -33.65
C ILE A 193 29.61 30.03 -33.71
N LYS A 194 30.23 31.00 -33.02
CA LYS A 194 31.69 31.03 -32.79
C LYS A 194 32.03 30.24 -31.54
N ILE A 195 32.53 29.03 -31.72
CA ILE A 195 33.14 28.23 -30.64
C ILE A 195 34.53 28.78 -30.37
N LEU A 196 34.70 29.48 -29.26
CA LEU A 196 36.03 29.87 -28.77
C LEU A 196 36.60 28.73 -27.92
N VAL A 197 37.55 28.00 -28.50
CA VAL A 197 38.42 27.08 -27.75
C VAL A 197 39.49 27.93 -27.07
N LYS A 198 39.47 28.01 -25.74
CA LYS A 198 40.59 28.57 -24.97
C LYS A 198 41.71 27.53 -24.90
N ASN A 199 42.89 27.89 -25.38
CA ASN A 199 44.15 27.21 -25.07
C ASN A 199 44.55 27.47 -23.61
#